data_AF-A0AAN8IIV7-F1
#
_entry.id   AF-A0AAN8IIV7-F1
#
_cell.length_a   1.000
_cell.length_b   1.000
_cell.length_c   1.000
_cell.angle_alpha   90.00
_cell.angle_beta   90.00
_cell.angle_gamma   90.00
#
_symmetry.space_group_name_H-M   'P 1'
#
loop_
_entity.id
_entity.type
_entity.pdbx_description
1 polymer ?
#
loop_
_entity_poly.entity_id
_entity_poly.type
_entity_poly.pdbx_seq_one_letter_code
_entity_poly.pdbx_strand_id
1 'polypeptide(L)'
;MSLRKRTVTQEKLGNAGLVQNLVTSELSPLQRKLTEEYYEHQRRLLKLYEQDKQLLRSGKSCKPKQEDEGWLLMRCCFALNIFSLIGTLIASYLSGSLSIMSTFVDSLMDLLCSAVMNSCLRLIKNSDTFNYPRGRQRLESIGVLICAVLMAFTNVGMAMQAMDHILDVSSKPEMTRATVLIMWLQTSLKAVL
;
A
#
# COMPACT_ATOMS: atom_id res chain seq x y z
N MET A 1 46.69 6.06 -5.72
CA MET A 1 45.37 6.72 -5.57
C MET A 1 44.92 6.94 -4.11
N SER A 2 45.51 6.26 -3.11
CA SER A 2 45.12 6.35 -1.68
C SER A 2 45.65 7.60 -0.94
N LEU A 3 46.79 8.16 -1.36
CA LEU A 3 47.43 9.29 -0.66
C LEU A 3 46.72 10.64 -0.87
N ARG A 4 46.04 10.82 -2.01
CA ARG A 4 45.34 12.08 -2.36
C ARG A 4 44.04 12.28 -1.59
N LYS A 5 43.40 11.21 -1.09
CA LYS A 5 42.18 11.32 -0.27
C LYS A 5 42.50 11.82 1.14
N ARG A 6 43.66 11.43 1.70
CA ARG A 6 44.07 11.84 3.06
C ARG A 6 44.41 13.32 3.16
N THR A 7 45.03 13.89 2.12
CA THR A 7 45.34 15.32 2.06
C THR A 7 44.08 16.19 1.97
N VAL A 8 43.09 15.80 1.16
CA VAL A 8 41.82 16.56 1.06
C VAL A 8 41.01 16.51 2.37
N THR A 9 41.04 15.39 3.09
CA THR A 9 40.36 15.27 4.40
C THR A 9 41.09 16.04 5.50
N GLN A 10 42.42 16.04 5.51
CA GLN A 10 43.22 16.83 6.47
C GLN A 10 43.15 18.33 6.21
N GLU A 11 43.16 18.76 4.94
CA GLU A 11 42.96 20.16 4.57
C GLU A 11 41.56 20.64 4.95
N LYS A 12 40.52 19.81 4.76
CA LYS A 12 39.18 20.12 5.26
C LYS A 12 39.10 20.20 6.79
N LEU A 13 39.77 19.31 7.52
CA LEU A 13 39.78 19.35 8.99
C LEU A 13 40.55 20.57 9.52
N GLY A 14 41.70 20.89 8.92
CA GLY A 14 42.51 22.06 9.27
C GLY A 14 41.79 23.37 8.95
N ASN A 15 41.15 23.46 7.78
CA ASN A 15 40.39 24.65 7.39
C ASN A 15 39.09 24.79 8.19
N ALA A 16 38.43 23.69 8.55
CA ALA A 16 37.28 23.72 9.46
C ALA A 16 37.68 24.20 10.86
N GLY A 17 38.81 23.70 11.41
CA GLY A 17 39.35 24.17 12.69
C GLY A 17 39.78 25.64 12.66
N LEU A 18 40.37 26.11 11.56
CA LEU A 18 40.77 27.51 11.38
C LEU A 18 39.55 28.43 11.26
N VAL A 19 38.54 28.03 10.47
CA VAL A 19 37.27 28.77 10.33
C VAL A 19 36.50 28.78 11.65
N GLN A 20 36.50 27.68 12.41
CA GLN A 20 35.88 27.63 13.73
C GLN A 20 36.56 28.62 14.69
N ASN A 21 37.90 28.67 14.70
CA ASN A 21 38.68 29.57 15.56
C ASN A 21 38.53 31.06 15.16
N LEU A 22 38.53 31.36 13.86
CA LEU A 22 38.30 32.72 13.32
C LEU A 22 36.86 33.20 13.58
N VAL A 23 35.86 32.34 13.38
CA VAL A 23 34.46 32.65 13.71
C VAL A 23 34.29 32.87 15.21
N THR A 24 35.00 32.11 16.05
CA THR A 24 34.95 32.31 17.51
C THR A 24 35.67 33.57 17.99
N SER A 25 36.65 34.11 17.24
CA SER A 25 37.39 35.34 17.57
C SER A 25 36.51 36.60 17.46
N GLU A 26 35.57 36.61 16.52
CA GLU A 26 34.74 37.78 16.17
C GLU A 26 33.36 37.78 16.86
N LEU A 27 32.97 36.71 17.55
CA LEU A 27 31.60 36.51 18.03
C LEU A 27 31.43 36.93 19.50
N SER A 28 30.60 37.96 19.73
CA SER A 28 30.20 38.40 21.07
C SER A 28 29.59 37.26 21.89
N PRO A 29 29.74 37.24 23.23
CA PRO A 29 29.25 36.13 24.08
C PRO A 29 27.75 35.89 23.95
N LEU A 30 26.99 36.92 23.58
CA LEU A 30 25.55 36.86 23.34
C LEU A 30 25.19 36.13 22.03
N GLN A 31 25.98 36.32 20.98
CA GLN A 31 25.80 35.62 19.70
C GLN A 31 26.13 34.12 19.81
N ARG A 32 27.08 33.74 20.68
CA ARG A 32 27.37 32.33 20.98
C ARG A 32 26.16 31.63 21.61
N LYS A 33 25.54 32.25 22.62
CA LYS A 33 24.31 31.70 23.25
C LYS A 33 23.16 31.56 22.26
N LEU A 34 22.94 32.57 21.40
CA LEU A 34 21.88 32.52 20.38
C LEU A 34 22.14 31.41 19.35
N THR A 35 23.40 31.19 18.99
CA THR A 35 23.82 30.12 18.07
C THR A 35 23.62 28.74 18.68
N GLU A 36 23.95 28.58 19.98
CA GLU A 36 23.68 27.35 20.72
C GLU A 36 22.18 27.05 20.81
N GLU A 37 21.34 28.03 21.14
CA GLU A 37 19.88 27.87 21.14
C GLU A 37 19.32 27.51 19.76
N TYR A 38 19.83 28.13 18.69
CA TYR A 38 19.42 27.80 17.32
C TYR A 38 19.75 26.34 16.97
N TYR A 39 20.96 25.88 17.28
CA TYR A 39 21.37 24.50 17.03
C TYR A 39 20.67 23.47 17.94
N GLU A 40 20.32 23.84 19.17
CA GLU A 40 19.47 23.02 20.04
C GLU A 40 18.07 22.86 19.45
N HIS A 41 17.47 23.97 18.99
CA HIS A 41 16.16 23.95 18.36
C HIS A 41 16.15 23.07 17.11
N GLN A 42 17.17 23.22 16.26
CA GLN A 42 17.33 22.39 15.06
C GLN A 42 17.51 20.90 15.41
N ARG A 43 18.27 20.57 16.47
CA ARG A 43 18.41 19.19 16.96
C ARG A 43 17.11 18.62 17.49
N ARG A 44 16.30 19.42 18.19
CA ARG A 44 14.98 19.00 18.70
C ARG A 44 14.03 18.68 17.55
N LEU A 45 13.97 19.53 16.52
CA LEU A 45 13.16 19.29 15.32
C LEU A 45 13.61 18.04 14.57
N LEU A 46 14.92 17.81 14.47
CA LEU A 46 15.45 16.61 13.83
C LEU A 46 15.03 15.34 14.57
N LYS A 47 15.13 15.33 15.92
CA LYS A 47 14.68 14.20 16.76
C LYS A 47 13.19 13.92 16.60
N LEU A 48 12.35 14.96 16.62
CA LEU A 48 10.91 14.83 16.42
C LEU A 48 10.58 14.28 15.03
N TYR A 49 11.24 14.79 13.98
CA TYR A 49 11.07 14.29 12.62
C TYR A 49 11.48 12.81 12.48
N GLU A 50 12.58 12.42 13.14
CA GLU A 50 13.08 11.06 13.12
C GLU A 50 12.17 10.09 13.90
N GLN A 51 11.62 10.55 15.02
CA GLN A 51 10.60 9.84 15.81
C GLN A 51 9.31 9.64 15.00
N ASP A 52 8.76 10.69 14.38
CA ASP A 52 7.58 10.59 13.50
C ASP A 52 7.82 9.63 12.33
N LYS A 53 9.03 9.66 11.75
CA LYS A 53 9.41 8.74 10.68
C LYS A 53 9.45 7.29 11.16
N GLN A 54 9.87 7.05 12.41
CA GLN A 54 9.83 5.72 13.03
C GLN A 54 8.39 5.28 13.32
N LEU A 55 7.53 6.16 13.82
CA LEU A 55 6.11 5.88 14.05
C LEU A 55 5.37 5.57 12.75
N LEU A 56 5.62 6.34 11.68
CA LEU A 56 5.06 6.09 10.35
C LEU A 56 5.61 4.80 9.73
N ARG A 57 6.87 4.43 9.96
CA ARG A 57 7.40 3.12 9.56
C ARG A 57 6.79 1.98 10.36
N SER A 58 6.55 2.18 11.65
CA SER A 58 5.90 1.22 12.55
C SER A 58 4.42 1.02 12.17
N GLY A 59 3.72 2.11 11.81
CA GLY A 59 2.31 2.07 11.42
C GLY A 59 2.01 1.68 9.97
N LYS A 60 2.97 1.77 9.03
CA LYS A 60 2.78 1.42 7.60
C LYS A 60 3.43 0.10 7.15
N SER A 61 3.75 -0.83 8.05
CA SER A 61 4.24 -2.14 7.59
C SER A 61 3.85 -3.31 8.49
N CYS A 62 2.60 -3.73 8.35
CA CYS A 62 2.36 -5.14 8.07
C CYS A 62 2.66 -5.40 6.59
N LYS A 63 3.92 -5.26 6.17
CA LYS A 63 4.43 -6.10 5.09
C LYS A 63 5.06 -7.28 5.80
N PRO A 64 4.56 -8.51 5.60
CA PRO A 64 5.20 -9.68 6.19
C PRO A 64 6.67 -9.62 5.78
N LYS A 65 7.53 -9.61 6.80
CA LYS A 65 8.98 -9.74 6.68
C LYS A 65 9.22 -11.16 6.19
N GLN A 66 8.99 -11.39 4.89
CA GLN A 66 9.04 -12.72 4.33
C GLN A 66 10.33 -12.92 3.55
N GLU A 67 11.28 -13.48 4.28
CA GLU A 67 12.42 -14.23 3.77
C GLU A 67 11.90 -15.24 2.74
N ASP A 68 12.31 -15.09 1.48
CA ASP A 68 12.22 -15.96 0.29
C ASP A 68 10.90 -16.71 -0.05
N GLU A 69 9.89 -16.75 0.81
CA GLU A 69 8.59 -17.37 0.59
C GLU A 69 7.50 -16.37 0.16
N GLY A 70 7.73 -15.06 0.32
CA GLY A 70 6.69 -14.04 0.12
C GLY A 70 6.25 -13.90 -1.34
N TRP A 71 7.12 -14.26 -2.29
CA TRP A 71 6.76 -14.30 -3.70
C TRP A 71 5.82 -15.46 -4.04
N LEU A 72 5.92 -16.57 -3.29
CA LEU A 72 5.05 -17.73 -3.44
C LEU A 72 3.67 -17.40 -2.87
N LEU A 73 3.59 -16.78 -1.69
CA LEU A 73 2.31 -16.34 -1.12
C LEU A 73 1.60 -15.33 -2.01
N MET A 74 2.30 -14.32 -2.52
CA MET A 74 1.70 -13.34 -3.44
C MET A 74 1.12 -14.01 -4.69
N ARG A 75 1.83 -14.99 -5.27
CA ARG A 75 1.35 -15.77 -6.42
C ARG A 75 0.22 -16.73 -6.04
N CYS A 76 0.28 -17.33 -4.86
CA CYS A 76 -0.74 -18.22 -4.35
C CYS A 76 -2.06 -17.45 -4.14
N CYS A 77 -2.02 -16.32 -3.43
CA CYS A 77 -3.19 -15.45 -3.25
C CYS A 77 -3.79 -14.99 -4.58
N PHE A 78 -2.94 -14.59 -5.54
CA PHE A 78 -3.40 -14.22 -6.88
C PHE A 78 -4.04 -15.41 -7.63
N ALA A 79 -3.45 -16.61 -7.52
CA ALA A 79 -3.99 -17.82 -8.11
C ALA A 79 -5.32 -18.24 -7.48
N LEU A 80 -5.47 -18.08 -6.16
CA LEU A 80 -6.71 -18.36 -5.44
C LEU A 80 -7.84 -17.41 -5.86
N ASN A 81 -7.55 -16.12 -6.05
CA ASN A 81 -8.54 -15.17 -6.58
C ASN A 81 -8.94 -15.48 -8.02
N ILE A 82 -8.02 -15.96 -8.85
CA ILE A 82 -8.33 -16.49 -10.19
C ILE A 82 -9.22 -17.74 -10.10
N PHE A 83 -8.88 -18.68 -9.21
CA PHE A 83 -9.64 -19.91 -9.04
C PHE A 83 -11.08 -19.62 -8.61
N SER A 84 -11.27 -18.71 -7.64
CA SER A 84 -12.58 -18.24 -7.21
C SER A 84 -13.37 -17.62 -8.36
N LEU A 85 -12.74 -16.81 -9.23
CA LEU A 85 -13.39 -16.26 -10.41
C LEU A 85 -13.89 -17.36 -11.36
N ILE A 86 -13.04 -18.35 -11.68
CA ILE A 86 -13.38 -19.43 -12.60
C ILE A 86 -14.53 -20.28 -12.05
N GLY A 87 -14.47 -20.66 -10.77
CA GLY A 87 -15.54 -21.44 -10.13
C GLY A 87 -16.88 -20.73 -10.20
N THR A 88 -16.89 -19.43 -9.95
CA THR A 88 -18.11 -18.60 -10.01
C THR A 88 -18.60 -18.38 -11.43
N LEU A 89 -17.68 -18.23 -12.38
CA LEU A 89 -18.01 -18.04 -13.79
C LEU A 89 -18.73 -19.28 -14.35
N ILE A 90 -18.23 -20.48 -14.03
CA ILE A 90 -18.87 -21.74 -14.41
C ILE A 90 -20.26 -21.82 -13.77
N ALA A 91 -20.37 -21.59 -12.46
CA ALA A 91 -21.65 -21.59 -11.75
C ALA A 91 -22.67 -20.59 -12.32
N SER A 92 -22.21 -19.38 -12.68
CA SER A 92 -23.03 -18.33 -13.27
C SER A 92 -23.57 -18.74 -14.64
N TYR A 93 -22.72 -19.32 -15.50
CA TYR A 93 -23.13 -19.81 -16.82
C TYR A 93 -24.18 -20.93 -16.71
N LEU A 94 -24.05 -21.82 -15.73
CA LEU A 94 -25.00 -22.91 -15.54
C LEU A 94 -26.34 -22.45 -14.93
N SER A 95 -26.32 -21.48 -14.02
CA SER A 95 -27.51 -21.14 -13.23
C SER A 95 -28.27 -19.91 -13.71
N GLY A 96 -27.66 -19.00 -14.49
CA GLY A 96 -28.32 -17.85 -15.11
C GLY A 96 -29.03 -16.89 -14.15
N SER A 97 -28.74 -16.95 -12.85
CA SER A 97 -29.49 -16.25 -11.80
C SER A 97 -28.82 -14.94 -11.41
N LEU A 98 -29.63 -13.88 -11.20
CA LEU A 98 -29.15 -12.58 -10.73
C LEU A 98 -28.35 -12.67 -9.42
N SER A 99 -28.73 -13.59 -8.53
CA SER A 99 -28.04 -13.80 -7.27
C SER A 99 -26.61 -14.36 -7.46
N ILE A 100 -26.39 -15.23 -8.45
CA ILE A 100 -25.04 -15.73 -8.75
C ILE A 100 -24.23 -14.71 -9.55
N MET A 101 -24.89 -13.87 -10.35
CA MET A 101 -24.22 -12.74 -11.01
C MET A 101 -23.61 -11.77 -10.00
N SER A 102 -24.30 -11.51 -8.87
CA SER A 102 -23.75 -10.74 -7.74
C SER A 102 -22.44 -11.33 -7.23
N THR A 103 -22.45 -12.63 -6.94
CA THR A 103 -21.29 -13.36 -6.44
C THR A 103 -20.14 -13.41 -7.46
N PHE A 104 -20.47 -13.43 -8.75
CA PHE A 104 -19.50 -13.30 -9.84
C PHE A 104 -18.81 -11.93 -9.84
N VAL A 105 -19.58 -10.85 -9.75
CA VAL A 105 -19.04 -9.48 -9.69
C VAL A 105 -18.11 -9.30 -8.49
N ASP A 106 -18.51 -9.81 -7.33
CA ASP A 106 -17.69 -9.76 -6.12
C ASP A 106 -16.33 -10.47 -6.30
N SER A 107 -16.35 -11.70 -6.84
CA SER A 107 -15.12 -12.46 -7.14
C SER A 107 -14.26 -11.84 -8.25
N LEU A 108 -14.88 -11.16 -9.22
CA LEU A 108 -14.18 -10.39 -10.23
C LEU A 108 -13.48 -9.16 -9.64
N MET A 109 -14.15 -8.45 -8.73
CA MET A 109 -13.57 -7.28 -8.06
C MET A 109 -12.39 -7.66 -7.16
N ASP A 110 -12.43 -8.82 -6.51
CA ASP A 110 -11.29 -9.34 -5.74
C ASP A 110 -10.07 -9.59 -6.62
N LEU A 111 -10.29 -10.13 -7.83
CA LEU A 111 -9.23 -10.30 -8.82
C LEU A 111 -8.67 -8.95 -9.27
N LEU A 112 -9.53 -7.97 -9.54
CA LEU A 112 -9.11 -6.62 -9.95
C LEU A 112 -8.34 -5.92 -8.85
N CYS A 113 -8.80 -5.99 -7.60
CA CYS A 113 -8.12 -5.45 -6.43
C CYS A 113 -6.71 -6.05 -6.31
N SER A 114 -6.60 -7.37 -6.45
CA SER A 114 -5.33 -8.10 -6.42
C SER A 114 -4.42 -7.73 -7.59
N ALA A 115 -4.98 -7.56 -8.79
CA ALA A 115 -4.25 -7.15 -9.98
C ALA A 115 -3.72 -5.72 -9.86
N VAL A 116 -4.52 -4.79 -9.34
CA VAL A 116 -4.12 -3.40 -9.06
C VAL A 116 -3.00 -3.39 -8.03
N MET A 117 -3.15 -4.10 -6.91
CA MET A 117 -2.12 -4.15 -5.86
C MET A 117 -0.81 -4.78 -6.35
N ASN A 118 -0.90 -5.85 -7.17
CA ASN A 118 0.26 -6.46 -7.82
C ASN A 118 0.92 -5.50 -8.81
N SER A 119 0.14 -4.72 -9.55
CA SER A 119 0.65 -3.68 -10.46
C SER A 119 1.37 -2.56 -9.70
N CYS A 120 0.80 -2.09 -8.58
CA CYS A 120 1.44 -1.13 -7.69
C CYS A 120 2.78 -1.65 -7.17
N LEU A 121 2.85 -2.92 -6.77
CA LEU A 121 4.10 -3.53 -6.30
C LEU A 121 5.16 -3.59 -7.39
N ARG A 122 4.77 -3.91 -8.64
CA ARG A 122 5.69 -3.88 -9.79
C ARG A 122 6.16 -2.46 -10.11
N LEU A 123 5.27 -1.46 -10.06
CA LEU A 123 5.62 -0.05 -10.29
C LEU A 123 6.61 0.45 -9.24
N ILE A 124 6.41 0.11 -7.96
CA ILE A 124 7.33 0.47 -6.88
C ILE A 124 8.71 -0.16 -7.08
N LYS A 125 8.77 -1.40 -7.59
CA LYS A 125 10.02 -2.11 -7.89
C LYS A 125 10.77 -1.49 -9.07
N ASN A 126 10.06 -1.00 -10.08
CA ASN A 126 10.64 -0.40 -11.29
C ASN A 126 10.91 1.12 -11.20
N SER A 127 10.43 1.84 -10.19
CA SER A 127 10.67 3.29 -10.09
C SER A 127 12.10 3.58 -9.58
N ASP A 128 12.89 4.26 -10.41
CA ASP A 128 14.29 4.60 -10.14
C ASP A 128 14.47 5.45 -8.87
N THR A 129 15.50 5.14 -8.08
CA THR A 129 15.69 5.62 -6.71
C THR A 129 16.23 7.06 -6.65
N PHE A 130 16.77 7.57 -7.77
CA PHE A 130 17.59 8.77 -7.76
C PHE A 130 16.82 10.11 -7.78
N ASN A 131 15.56 10.13 -8.23
CA ASN A 131 14.82 11.39 -8.43
C ASN A 131 13.82 11.77 -7.32
N TYR A 132 13.45 10.89 -6.37
CA TYR A 132 12.42 11.25 -5.38
C TYR A 132 12.47 10.45 -4.05
N PRO A 133 13.22 10.89 -3.02
CA PRO A 133 13.40 10.14 -1.76
C PRO A 133 12.18 10.08 -0.83
N ARG A 134 11.06 10.74 -1.15
CA ARG A 134 9.83 10.80 -0.31
C ARG A 134 8.54 10.24 -0.96
N GLY A 135 8.59 9.65 -2.17
CA GLY A 135 7.40 9.35 -2.98
C GLY A 135 6.76 7.97 -2.80
N ARG A 136 7.49 6.97 -2.28
CA ARG A 136 7.07 5.56 -2.34
C ARG A 136 5.81 5.23 -1.53
N GLN A 137 5.61 5.86 -0.37
CA GLN A 137 4.42 5.63 0.46
C GLN A 137 3.12 6.13 -0.18
N ARG A 138 3.19 7.02 -1.18
CA ARG A 138 1.99 7.52 -1.88
C ARG A 138 1.47 6.53 -2.90
N LEU A 139 2.34 5.81 -3.60
CA LEU A 139 1.92 4.80 -4.59
C LEU A 139 1.15 3.64 -3.95
N GLU A 140 1.57 3.21 -2.75
CA GLU A 140 0.87 2.19 -1.98
C GLU A 140 -0.51 2.66 -1.52
N SER A 141 -0.60 3.88 -0.97
CA SER A 141 -1.88 4.46 -0.55
C SER A 141 -2.82 4.75 -1.74
N ILE A 142 -2.28 5.13 -2.91
CA ILE A 142 -3.09 5.32 -4.13
C ILE A 142 -3.69 4.00 -4.59
N GLY A 143 -2.94 2.89 -4.52
CA GLY A 143 -3.46 1.55 -4.84
C GLY A 143 -4.66 1.19 -3.96
N VAL A 144 -4.53 1.36 -2.64
CA VAL A 144 -5.63 1.10 -1.69
C VAL A 144 -6.83 2.02 -1.93
N LEU A 145 -6.60 3.29 -2.27
CA LEU A 145 -7.66 4.25 -2.59
C LEU A 145 -8.48 3.81 -3.82
N ILE A 146 -7.81 3.36 -4.87
CA ILE A 146 -8.48 2.86 -6.09
C ILE A 146 -9.33 1.63 -5.76
N CYS A 147 -8.78 0.68 -5.00
CA CYS A 147 -9.52 -0.51 -4.59
C CYS A 147 -10.76 -0.15 -3.75
N ALA A 148 -10.64 0.80 -2.81
CA ALA A 148 -11.76 1.24 -1.99
C ALA A 148 -12.89 1.85 -2.84
N VAL A 149 -12.54 2.68 -3.83
CA VAL A 149 -13.51 3.30 -4.74
C VAL A 149 -14.20 2.24 -5.60
N LEU A 150 -13.46 1.26 -6.15
CA LEU A 150 -14.04 0.15 -6.92
C LEU A 150 -15.01 -0.70 -6.08
N MET A 151 -14.63 -1.02 -4.85
CA MET A 151 -15.48 -1.78 -3.92
C MET A 151 -16.76 -1.00 -3.57
N ALA A 152 -16.66 0.32 -3.37
CA ALA A 152 -17.82 1.17 -3.14
C ALA A 152 -18.76 1.21 -4.35
N PHE A 153 -18.23 1.42 -5.55
CA PHE A 153 -19.05 1.48 -6.77
C PHE A 153 -19.78 0.18 -7.05
N THR A 154 -19.10 -0.96 -6.88
CA THR A 154 -19.71 -2.27 -7.09
C THR A 154 -20.78 -2.59 -6.06
N ASN A 155 -20.54 -2.31 -4.78
CA ASN A 155 -21.54 -2.47 -3.73
C ASN A 155 -22.78 -1.60 -3.98
N VAL A 156 -22.60 -0.33 -4.35
CA VAL A 156 -23.71 0.57 -4.67
C VAL A 156 -24.46 0.09 -5.92
N GLY A 157 -23.74 -0.33 -6.96
CA GLY A 157 -24.35 -0.86 -8.18
C GLY A 157 -25.15 -2.14 -7.95
N MET A 158 -24.64 -3.05 -7.12
CA MET A 158 -25.34 -4.27 -6.74
C MET A 158 -26.55 -3.98 -5.84
N ALA A 159 -26.44 -3.01 -4.92
CA ALA A 159 -27.56 -2.58 -4.09
C ALA A 159 -28.69 -2.00 -4.93
N MET A 160 -28.40 -1.15 -5.92
CA MET A 160 -29.42 -0.62 -6.82
C MET A 160 -30.09 -1.73 -7.64
N GLN A 161 -29.32 -2.64 -8.23
CA GLN A 161 -29.87 -3.80 -8.96
C GLN A 161 -30.78 -4.67 -8.09
N ALA A 162 -30.38 -4.88 -6.83
CA ALA A 162 -31.19 -5.63 -5.88
C ALA A 162 -32.51 -4.89 -5.55
N MET A 163 -32.46 -3.56 -5.38
CA MET A 163 -33.66 -2.75 -5.13
C MET A 163 -34.63 -2.78 -6.31
N ASP A 164 -34.12 -2.62 -7.54
CA ASP A 164 -34.94 -2.70 -8.76
C ASP A 164 -35.62 -4.07 -8.88
N HIS A 165 -34.89 -5.14 -8.60
CA HIS A 165 -35.42 -6.50 -8.63
C HIS A 165 -36.45 -6.79 -7.52
N ILE A 166 -36.42 -6.08 -6.39
CA ILE A 166 -37.42 -6.22 -5.32
C ILE A 166 -38.73 -5.50 -5.69
N LEU A 167 -38.64 -4.36 -6.39
CA LEU A 167 -39.81 -3.59 -6.79
C LEU A 167 -40.56 -4.21 -7.97
N ASP A 168 -39.87 -5.03 -8.78
CA ASP A 168 -40.49 -5.76 -9.88
C ASP A 168 -41.12 -7.08 -9.39
N VAL A 169 -42.41 -7.02 -9.02
CA VAL A 169 -43.19 -8.10 -8.37
C VAL A 169 -43.43 -9.33 -9.30
N SER A 170 -42.98 -9.31 -10.55
CA SER A 170 -43.35 -10.31 -11.57
C SER A 170 -42.42 -11.54 -11.64
N SER A 171 -41.21 -11.49 -11.07
CA SER A 171 -40.22 -12.57 -11.23
C SER A 171 -40.28 -13.59 -10.09
N LYS A 172 -40.83 -14.77 -10.36
CA LYS A 172 -40.78 -15.92 -9.44
C LYS A 172 -39.32 -16.37 -9.28
N PRO A 173 -38.74 -16.34 -8.07
CA PRO A 173 -37.38 -16.79 -7.85
C PRO A 173 -37.34 -18.32 -7.87
N GLU A 174 -36.84 -18.90 -8.96
CA GLU A 174 -36.54 -20.34 -9.02
C GLU A 174 -35.25 -20.63 -8.23
N MET A 175 -35.34 -20.67 -6.91
CA MET A 175 -34.23 -21.08 -6.06
C MET A 175 -34.16 -22.61 -6.00
N THR A 176 -33.44 -23.19 -6.96
CA THR A 176 -33.14 -24.62 -6.96
C THR A 176 -32.15 -24.95 -5.84
N ARG A 177 -32.34 -26.08 -5.16
CA ARG A 177 -31.46 -26.55 -4.06
C ARG A 177 -29.98 -26.61 -4.46
N ALA A 178 -29.69 -26.86 -5.74
CA ALA A 178 -28.35 -26.84 -6.31
C ALA A 178 -27.71 -25.43 -6.25
N THR A 179 -28.44 -24.37 -6.59
CA THR A 179 -27.98 -22.97 -6.54
C THR A 179 -27.59 -22.58 -5.11
N VAL A 180 -28.38 -22.99 -4.12
CA VAL A 180 -28.10 -22.73 -2.70
C VAL A 180 -26.84 -23.46 -2.25
N LEU A 181 -26.65 -24.73 -2.64
CA LEU A 181 -25.43 -25.48 -2.32
C LEU A 181 -24.17 -24.86 -2.94
N ILE A 182 -24.26 -24.38 -4.19
CA ILE A 182 -23.16 -23.73 -4.89
C ILE A 182 -22.77 -22.42 -4.17
N MET A 183 -23.75 -21.63 -3.74
CA MET A 183 -23.49 -20.41 -2.96
C MET A 183 -22.83 -20.71 -1.62
N TRP A 184 -23.32 -21.70 -0.88
CA TRP A 184 -22.73 -22.10 0.40
C TRP A 184 -21.29 -22.57 0.26
N LEU A 185 -21.00 -23.38 -0.75
CA LEU A 185 -19.65 -23.84 -1.05
C LEU A 185 -18.72 -22.66 -1.34
N GLN A 186 -19.20 -21.69 -2.12
CA GLN A 186 -18.40 -20.53 -2.50
C GLN A 186 -18.16 -19.56 -1.34
N THR A 187 -19.19 -19.26 -0.54
CA THR A 187 -19.01 -18.41 0.65
C THR A 187 -18.03 -19.05 1.63
N SER A 188 -18.09 -20.39 1.79
CA SER A 188 -17.14 -21.12 2.62
C SER A 188 -15.72 -21.06 2.06
N LEU A 189 -15.55 -21.20 0.74
CA LEU A 189 -14.24 -21.08 0.08
C LEU A 189 -13.63 -19.69 0.30
N LYS A 190 -14.43 -18.63 0.13
CA LYS A 190 -14.01 -17.25 0.40
C LYS A 190 -13.75 -16.97 1.88
N ALA A 191 -14.50 -17.58 2.79
CA ALA A 191 -14.32 -17.37 4.23
C ALA A 191 -13.06 -18.06 4.79
N VAL A 192 -12.60 -19.12 4.14
CA VAL A 192 -11.37 -19.84 4.51
C VAL A 192 -10.11 -19.18 3.94
N LEU A 193 -10.26 -18.40 2.86
CA LEU A 193 -9.20 -17.64 2.20
C LEU A 193 -8.93 -16.29 2.88
#